data_AF-A0A9D2ZZ68-F1
#
_entry.id   AF-A0A9D2ZZ68-F1
#
_cell.length_a   1.000
_cell.length_b   1.000
_cell.length_c   1.000
_cell.angle_alpha   90.00
_cell.angle_beta   90.00
_cell.angle_gamma   90.00
#
_symmetry.space_group_name_H-M   'P 1'
#
loop_
_entity.id
_entity.type
_entity.pdbx_description
1 polymer ?
#
loop_
_entity_poly.entity_id
_entity_poly.type
_entity_poly.pdbx_seq_one_letter_code
_entity_poly.pdbx_strand_id
1 'polypeptide(L)'
;MNNSVHPKEVYLLEEFSSLDFFEIMRNNYHNFLTGLEGLFELYIHNLPYDLRTLPFSEQADINWGETVLPNLRNTMDRIDIAYTKIKSGDFTYLDCAAEIRSNDKGLSEFSFYWMNNLPHNKVKQCWDYYLISKKYALIIEKTYPTYWDKGFLNNEFPKAEIFNGINIKLPGSYPIYRLDPRNIVRSKEKINKTGVYVCNEHDNKLIFLASSKEDDNGFAPR
;
A
#
# COMPACT_ATOMS: atom_id res chain seq x y z
N MET A 1 30.26 6.68 18.25
CA MET A 1 29.28 6.68 17.14
C MET A 1 28.09 7.49 17.58
N ASN A 2 27.68 8.49 16.80
CA ASN A 2 26.58 9.37 17.15
C ASN A 2 25.28 8.70 16.66
N ASN A 3 24.72 7.82 17.48
CA ASN A 3 23.47 7.09 17.18
C ASN A 3 22.24 8.01 17.32
N SER A 4 22.34 9.23 16.78
CA SER A 4 21.23 10.17 16.72
C SER A 4 20.36 9.82 15.52
N VAL A 5 19.05 9.81 15.74
CA VAL A 5 18.02 9.68 14.70
C VAL A 5 17.33 11.01 14.58
N HIS A 6 17.11 11.48 13.35
CA HIS A 6 16.44 12.75 13.14
C HIS A 6 14.93 12.61 13.46
N PRO A 7 14.35 13.42 14.37
CA PRO A 7 12.96 13.24 14.82
C PRO A 7 11.91 13.22 13.72
N LYS A 8 12.12 14.00 12.65
CA LYS A 8 11.25 13.98 11.46
C LYS A 8 11.17 12.59 10.81
N GLU A 9 12.27 11.84 10.76
CA GLU A 9 12.28 10.53 10.10
C GLU A 9 11.52 9.50 10.92
N VAL A 10 11.72 9.48 12.23
CA VAL A 10 10.96 8.59 13.12
C VAL A 10 9.47 8.89 13.05
N TYR A 11 9.11 10.18 13.12
CA TYR A 11 7.72 10.61 12.98
C TYR A 11 7.10 10.15 11.67
N LEU A 12 7.79 10.35 10.53
CA LEU A 12 7.27 9.92 9.23
C LEU A 12 7.11 8.40 9.14
N LEU A 13 8.01 7.60 9.72
CA LEU A 13 7.86 6.14 9.75
C LEU A 13 6.65 5.71 10.59
N GLU A 14 6.41 6.37 11.72
CA GLU A 14 5.21 6.14 12.53
C GLU A 14 3.93 6.52 11.76
N GLU A 15 3.93 7.65 11.06
CA GLU A 15 2.80 8.08 10.22
C GLU A 15 2.55 7.09 9.06
N PHE A 16 3.59 6.71 8.31
CA PHE A 16 3.48 5.80 7.17
C PHE A 16 3.06 4.38 7.57
N SER A 17 3.30 3.97 8.81
CA SER A 17 2.88 2.68 9.37
C SER A 17 1.57 2.76 10.17
N SER A 18 0.96 3.94 10.29
CA SER A 18 -0.25 4.15 11.07
C SER A 18 -1.49 3.52 10.43
N LEU A 19 -2.49 3.23 11.28
CA LEU A 19 -3.81 2.78 10.82
C LEU A 19 -4.46 3.79 9.88
N ASP A 20 -4.36 5.09 10.20
CA ASP A 20 -4.98 6.16 9.41
C ASP A 20 -4.37 6.25 8.00
N PHE A 21 -3.04 6.09 7.89
CA PHE A 21 -2.37 6.07 6.59
C PHE A 21 -2.77 4.85 5.74
N PHE A 22 -2.87 3.67 6.37
CA PHE A 22 -3.39 2.47 5.73
C PHE A 22 -4.87 2.61 5.34
N GLU A 23 -5.69 3.27 6.16
CA GLU A 23 -7.11 3.48 5.90
C GLU A 23 -7.33 4.35 4.65
N ILE A 24 -6.50 5.37 4.43
CA ILE A 24 -6.55 6.17 3.20
C ILE A 24 -6.29 5.29 1.96
N MET A 25 -5.26 4.45 2.01
CA MET A 25 -4.97 3.48 0.94
C MET A 25 -6.19 2.59 0.68
N ARG A 26 -6.67 1.91 1.72
CA ARG A 26 -7.80 0.98 1.67
C ARG A 26 -9.05 1.62 1.09
N ASN A 27 -9.46 2.78 1.60
CA ASN A 27 -10.70 3.43 1.18
C ASN A 27 -10.65 3.88 -0.28
N ASN A 28 -9.48 4.31 -0.75
CA ASN A 28 -9.30 4.60 -2.18
C ASN A 28 -9.36 3.33 -3.03
N TYR A 29 -8.75 2.22 -2.60
CA TYR A 29 -8.87 0.95 -3.31
C TYR A 29 -10.32 0.45 -3.38
N HIS A 30 -11.07 0.55 -2.28
CA HIS A 30 -12.49 0.22 -2.21
C HIS A 30 -13.32 1.07 -3.19
N ASN A 31 -13.09 2.39 -3.23
CA ASN A 31 -13.77 3.29 -4.16
C ASN A 31 -13.42 2.99 -5.62
N PHE A 32 -12.17 2.62 -5.91
CA PHE A 32 -11.76 2.13 -7.21
C PHE A 32 -12.54 0.86 -7.61
N LEU A 33 -12.55 -0.16 -6.73
CA LEU A 33 -13.24 -1.42 -7.03
C LEU A 33 -14.74 -1.21 -7.25
N THR A 34 -15.40 -0.48 -6.33
CA THR A 34 -16.83 -0.15 -6.44
C THR A 34 -17.13 0.62 -7.74
N GLY A 35 -16.30 1.61 -8.07
CA GLY A 35 -16.44 2.39 -9.30
C GLY A 35 -16.25 1.54 -10.56
N LEU A 36 -15.27 0.65 -10.55
CA LEU A 36 -14.96 -0.23 -11.67
C LEU A 36 -16.07 -1.25 -11.90
N GLU A 37 -16.61 -1.85 -10.83
CA GLU A 37 -17.75 -2.76 -10.91
C GLU A 37 -19.00 -2.06 -11.44
N GLY A 38 -19.29 -0.84 -10.99
CA GLY A 38 -20.40 -0.06 -11.54
C GLY A 38 -20.22 0.31 -13.01
N LEU A 39 -18.99 0.60 -13.45
CA LEU A 39 -18.68 0.81 -14.87
C LEU A 39 -18.85 -0.48 -15.68
N PHE A 40 -18.43 -1.62 -15.13
CA PHE A 40 -18.58 -2.92 -15.77
C PHE A 40 -20.05 -3.33 -15.88
N GLU A 41 -20.85 -3.08 -14.85
CA GLU A 41 -22.29 -3.29 -14.90
C GLU A 41 -22.96 -2.49 -16.02
N LEU A 42 -22.60 -1.21 -16.19
CA LEU A 42 -23.09 -0.39 -17.31
C LEU A 42 -22.71 -0.97 -18.68
N TYR A 43 -21.50 -1.53 -18.80
CA TYR A 43 -21.04 -2.20 -20.01
C TYR A 43 -21.82 -3.48 -20.29
N ILE A 44 -22.02 -4.35 -19.29
CA ILE A 44 -22.77 -5.61 -19.44
C ILE A 44 -24.24 -5.35 -19.84
N HIS A 45 -24.86 -4.28 -19.36
CA HIS A 45 -26.22 -3.90 -19.78
C HIS A 45 -26.30 -3.42 -21.24
N ASN A 46 -25.16 -3.08 -21.86
CA ASN A 46 -25.07 -2.54 -23.22
C ASN A 46 -24.03 -3.30 -24.06
N LEU A 47 -24.03 -4.64 -23.95
CA LEU A 47 -23.07 -5.46 -24.67
C LEU A 47 -23.18 -5.29 -26.20
N PRO A 48 -22.05 -5.23 -26.92
CA PRO A 48 -22.07 -5.28 -28.38
C PRO A 48 -22.74 -6.57 -28.87
N TYR A 49 -23.63 -6.45 -29.85
CA TYR A 49 -24.33 -7.60 -30.44
C TYR A 49 -23.34 -8.66 -30.99
N ASP A 50 -22.18 -8.19 -31.45
CA ASP A 50 -21.12 -8.97 -32.07
C ASP A 50 -19.97 -9.29 -31.10
N LEU A 51 -20.16 -9.17 -29.78
CA LEU A 51 -19.15 -9.41 -28.73
C LEU A 51 -18.32 -10.67 -28.96
N ARG A 52 -18.96 -11.79 -29.34
CA ARG A 52 -18.28 -13.08 -29.56
C ARG A 52 -17.45 -13.15 -30.83
N THR A 53 -17.58 -12.17 -31.71
CA THR A 53 -16.74 -12.02 -32.91
C THR A 53 -15.50 -11.18 -32.66
N LEU A 54 -15.46 -10.44 -31.53
CA LEU A 54 -14.27 -9.69 -31.13
C LEU A 54 -13.12 -10.63 -30.76
N PRO A 55 -11.85 -10.19 -30.92
CA PRO A 55 -10.70 -10.92 -30.41
C PRO A 55 -10.89 -11.26 -28.93
N PHE A 56 -10.41 -12.43 -28.50
CA PHE A 56 -10.60 -12.89 -27.13
C PHE A 56 -10.14 -11.85 -26.08
N SER A 57 -9.05 -11.13 -26.35
CA SER A 57 -8.54 -10.04 -25.50
C SER A 57 -9.52 -8.88 -25.29
N GLU A 58 -10.49 -8.70 -26.17
CA GLU A 58 -11.52 -7.65 -26.15
C GLU A 58 -12.89 -8.13 -25.65
N GLN A 59 -13.04 -9.44 -25.39
CA GLN A 59 -14.23 -10.02 -24.76
C GLN A 59 -14.16 -9.76 -23.24
N ALA A 60 -14.49 -8.52 -22.86
CA ALA A 60 -14.35 -8.04 -21.49
C ALA A 60 -15.25 -8.77 -20.50
N ASP A 61 -16.38 -9.31 -20.93
CA ASP A 61 -17.24 -10.14 -20.09
C ASP A 61 -16.51 -11.39 -19.55
N ILE A 62 -15.66 -12.01 -20.38
CA ILE A 62 -14.82 -13.14 -19.98
C ILE A 62 -13.59 -12.62 -19.23
N ASN A 63 -12.78 -11.77 -19.86
CA ASN A 63 -11.49 -11.37 -19.29
C ASN A 63 -11.64 -10.54 -18.02
N TRP A 64 -12.45 -9.48 -18.07
CA TRP A 64 -12.66 -8.63 -16.91
C TRP A 64 -13.64 -9.23 -15.92
N GLY A 65 -14.74 -9.83 -16.41
CA GLY A 65 -15.77 -10.41 -15.56
C GLY A 65 -15.33 -11.67 -14.79
N GLU A 66 -14.58 -12.57 -15.44
CA GLU A 66 -14.19 -13.85 -14.83
C GLU A 66 -12.76 -13.88 -14.28
N THR A 67 -11.89 -12.94 -14.68
CA THR A 67 -10.49 -12.91 -14.23
C THR A 67 -10.12 -11.64 -13.47
N VAL A 68 -10.23 -10.46 -14.10
CA VAL A 68 -9.73 -9.21 -13.48
C VAL A 68 -10.53 -8.84 -12.23
N LEU A 69 -11.86 -8.70 -12.33
CA LEU A 69 -12.69 -8.28 -11.21
C LEU A 69 -12.61 -9.26 -10.03
N PRO A 70 -12.68 -10.59 -10.22
CA PRO A 70 -12.47 -11.53 -9.13
C PRO A 70 -11.11 -11.37 -8.43
N ASN A 71 -10.03 -11.14 -9.19
CA ASN A 71 -8.71 -10.92 -8.59
C ASN A 71 -8.66 -9.61 -7.78
N LEU A 72 -9.24 -8.52 -8.29
CA LEU A 72 -9.30 -7.25 -7.58
C LEU A 72 -10.15 -7.34 -6.30
N ARG A 73 -11.25 -8.11 -6.31
CA ARG A 73 -12.05 -8.43 -5.11
C ARG A 73 -11.24 -9.21 -4.08
N ASN A 74 -10.51 -10.23 -4.52
CA ASN A 74 -9.64 -11.01 -3.63
C ASN A 74 -8.59 -10.12 -2.95
N THR A 75 -8.02 -9.14 -3.66
CA THR A 75 -7.13 -8.13 -3.05
C THR A 75 -7.88 -7.30 -1.99
N MET A 76 -9.11 -6.86 -2.27
CA MET A 76 -9.91 -6.09 -1.31
C MET A 76 -10.18 -6.89 -0.03
N ASP A 77 -10.57 -8.17 -0.15
CA ASP A 77 -10.81 -9.05 1.00
C ASP A 77 -9.58 -9.17 1.91
N ARG A 78 -8.39 -9.30 1.30
CA ARG A 78 -7.12 -9.35 2.04
C ARG A 78 -6.77 -8.02 2.71
N ILE A 79 -7.02 -6.89 2.04
CA ILE A 79 -6.85 -5.56 2.62
C ILE A 79 -7.79 -5.37 3.83
N ASP A 80 -9.02 -5.89 3.78
CA ASP A 80 -9.98 -5.81 4.87
C ASP A 80 -9.59 -6.65 6.09
N ILE A 81 -9.07 -7.85 5.84
CA ILE A 81 -8.47 -8.68 6.88
C ILE A 81 -7.28 -7.95 7.51
N ALA A 82 -6.37 -7.40 6.69
CA ALA A 82 -5.21 -6.65 7.17
C ALA A 82 -5.60 -5.42 7.98
N TYR A 83 -6.59 -4.64 7.53
CA TYR A 83 -7.11 -3.49 8.27
C TYR A 83 -7.61 -3.88 9.67
N THR A 84 -8.34 -4.99 9.77
CA THR A 84 -8.82 -5.51 11.06
C THR A 84 -7.65 -5.90 11.97
N LYS A 85 -6.61 -6.53 11.42
CA LYS A 85 -5.40 -6.92 12.16
C LYS A 85 -4.60 -5.72 12.64
N ILE A 86 -4.35 -4.75 11.77
CA ILE A 86 -3.64 -3.49 12.09
C ILE A 86 -4.41 -2.71 13.16
N LYS A 87 -5.73 -2.63 13.04
CA LYS A 87 -6.60 -1.98 14.05
C LYS A 87 -6.52 -2.66 15.42
N SER A 88 -6.28 -3.97 15.45
CA SER A 88 -6.04 -4.72 16.69
C SER A 88 -4.60 -4.63 17.23
N GLY A 89 -3.72 -3.89 16.53
CA GLY A 89 -2.32 -3.64 16.90
C GLY A 89 -1.31 -4.57 16.23
N ASP A 90 -1.73 -5.44 15.32
CA ASP A 90 -0.82 -6.31 14.56
C ASP A 90 -0.43 -5.68 13.22
N PHE A 91 0.69 -4.96 13.24
CA PHE A 91 1.19 -4.21 12.08
C PHE A 91 1.97 -5.09 11.08
N THR A 92 2.15 -6.40 11.32
CA THR A 92 2.81 -7.27 10.34
C THR A 92 1.98 -7.43 9.05
N TYR A 93 0.70 -7.08 9.11
CA TYR A 93 -0.21 -7.12 7.97
C TYR A 93 -0.08 -5.92 7.02
N LEU A 94 0.78 -4.94 7.33
CA LEU A 94 1.09 -3.83 6.40
C LEU A 94 1.65 -4.31 5.06
N ASP A 95 2.31 -5.48 5.03
CA ASP A 95 2.92 -6.06 3.81
C ASP A 95 1.89 -6.33 2.69
N CYS A 96 0.60 -6.48 3.04
CA CYS A 96 -0.45 -6.67 2.04
C CYS A 96 -0.58 -5.49 1.07
N ALA A 97 -0.04 -4.31 1.40
CA ALA A 97 -0.04 -3.15 0.52
C ALA A 97 0.65 -3.44 -0.83
N ALA A 98 1.65 -4.34 -0.86
CA ALA A 98 2.34 -4.73 -2.09
C ALA A 98 1.42 -5.44 -3.11
N GLU A 99 0.30 -6.01 -2.67
CA GLU A 99 -0.67 -6.66 -3.55
C GLU A 99 -1.35 -5.68 -4.51
N ILE A 100 -1.64 -4.46 -4.06
CA ILE A 100 -2.25 -3.41 -4.90
C ILE A 100 -1.35 -3.09 -6.08
N ARG A 101 -0.03 -3.04 -5.88
CA ARG A 101 0.91 -2.78 -6.96
C ARG A 101 1.08 -3.98 -7.90
N SER A 102 0.97 -5.19 -7.36
CA SER A 102 1.03 -6.42 -8.15
C SER A 102 -0.13 -6.54 -9.16
N ASN A 103 -1.26 -5.90 -8.88
CA ASN A 103 -2.42 -5.85 -9.78
C ASN A 103 -2.13 -5.13 -11.11
N ASP A 104 -1.14 -4.23 -11.18
CA ASP A 104 -0.78 -3.54 -12.43
C ASP A 104 -0.45 -4.52 -13.56
N LYS A 105 0.26 -5.60 -13.23
CA LYS A 105 0.60 -6.63 -14.21
C LYS A 105 -0.66 -7.29 -14.76
N GLY A 106 -1.54 -7.75 -13.87
CA GLY A 106 -2.81 -8.36 -14.24
C GLY A 106 -3.69 -7.41 -15.05
N LEU A 107 -3.74 -6.12 -14.70
CA LEU A 107 -4.48 -5.11 -15.45
C LEU A 107 -3.91 -4.87 -16.86
N SER A 108 -2.59 -4.88 -17.01
CA SER A 108 -1.92 -4.62 -18.30
C SER A 108 -2.09 -5.73 -19.34
N GLU A 109 -2.48 -6.93 -18.92
CA GLU A 109 -2.63 -8.10 -19.80
C GLU A 109 -3.97 -8.10 -20.56
N PHE A 110 -4.94 -7.27 -20.17
CA PHE A 110 -6.28 -7.25 -20.75
C PHE A 110 -6.61 -5.91 -21.42
N SER A 111 -7.44 -5.95 -22.47
CA SER A 111 -7.85 -4.74 -23.19
C SER A 111 -8.78 -3.86 -22.35
N PHE A 112 -8.57 -2.55 -22.39
CA PHE A 112 -9.41 -1.53 -21.76
C PHE A 112 -10.50 -0.98 -22.70
N TYR A 113 -10.59 -1.46 -23.94
CA TYR A 113 -11.47 -0.87 -24.97
C TYR A 113 -12.95 -0.85 -24.61
N TRP A 114 -13.41 -1.79 -23.78
CA TRP A 114 -14.78 -1.80 -23.29
C TRP A 114 -15.17 -0.53 -22.51
N MET A 115 -14.18 0.22 -21.99
CA MET A 115 -14.39 1.49 -21.29
C MET A 115 -14.55 2.71 -22.23
N ASN A 116 -14.20 2.60 -23.52
CA ASN A 116 -14.12 3.75 -24.42
C ASN A 116 -15.46 4.49 -24.61
N ASN A 117 -16.57 3.76 -24.52
CA ASN A 117 -17.92 4.30 -24.69
C ASN A 117 -18.62 4.60 -23.35
N LEU A 118 -17.92 4.47 -22.22
CA LEU A 118 -18.46 4.77 -20.90
C LEU A 118 -18.28 6.25 -20.54
N PRO A 119 -19.03 6.77 -19.53
CA PRO A 119 -18.88 8.16 -19.11
C PRO A 119 -17.45 8.48 -18.66
N HIS A 120 -16.74 9.30 -19.45
CA HIS A 120 -15.32 9.61 -19.27
C HIS A 120 -14.99 10.12 -17.86
N ASN A 121 -15.84 10.97 -17.27
CA ASN A 121 -15.63 11.50 -15.92
C ASN A 121 -15.65 10.40 -14.85
N LYS A 122 -16.54 9.41 -14.97
CA LYS A 122 -16.62 8.27 -14.05
C LYS A 122 -15.42 7.34 -14.22
N VAL A 123 -15.03 7.06 -15.46
CA VAL A 123 -13.82 6.27 -15.76
C VAL A 123 -12.59 6.95 -15.16
N LYS A 124 -12.40 8.25 -15.42
CA LYS A 124 -11.29 9.02 -14.86
C LYS A 124 -11.29 8.98 -13.33
N GLN A 125 -12.42 9.25 -12.68
CA GLN A 125 -12.52 9.25 -11.22
C GLN A 125 -12.17 7.88 -10.62
N CYS A 126 -12.65 6.79 -11.23
CA CYS A 126 -12.32 5.43 -10.85
C CYS A 126 -10.80 5.21 -10.84
N TRP A 127 -10.12 5.60 -11.92
CA TRP A 127 -8.66 5.48 -12.02
C TRP A 127 -7.90 6.43 -11.11
N ASP A 128 -8.43 7.64 -10.84
CA ASP A 128 -7.84 8.56 -9.86
C ASP A 128 -7.79 7.91 -8.47
N TYR A 129 -8.84 7.20 -8.04
CA TYR A 129 -8.84 6.45 -6.78
C TYR A 129 -7.75 5.37 -6.76
N TYR A 130 -7.62 4.60 -7.85
CA TYR A 130 -6.57 3.57 -7.94
C TYR A 130 -5.17 4.17 -7.84
N LEU A 131 -4.92 5.30 -8.52
CA LEU A 131 -3.64 6.02 -8.45
C LEU A 131 -3.32 6.50 -7.04
N ILE A 132 -4.29 7.04 -6.30
CA ILE A 132 -4.10 7.43 -4.90
C ILE A 132 -3.75 6.20 -4.06
N SER A 133 -4.54 5.13 -4.17
CA SER A 133 -4.27 3.89 -3.44
C SER A 133 -2.86 3.36 -3.67
N LYS A 134 -2.41 3.34 -4.93
CA LYS A 134 -1.06 2.87 -5.30
C LYS A 134 0.06 3.70 -4.69
N LYS A 135 -0.11 5.02 -4.62
CA LYS A 135 0.88 5.91 -4.00
C LYS A 135 1.06 5.61 -2.53
N TYR A 136 -0.05 5.48 -1.79
CA TYR A 136 0.00 5.13 -0.38
C TYR A 136 0.56 3.72 -0.17
N ALA A 137 0.16 2.75 -1.00
CA ALA A 137 0.68 1.39 -0.96
C ALA A 137 2.21 1.33 -1.16
N LEU A 138 2.75 2.10 -2.10
CA LEU A 138 4.19 2.20 -2.32
C LEU A 138 4.93 2.69 -1.08
N ILE A 139 4.40 3.72 -0.40
CA ILE A 139 5.02 4.26 0.81
C ILE A 139 4.95 3.25 1.97
N ILE A 140 3.84 2.52 2.11
CA ILE A 140 3.71 1.45 3.10
C ILE A 140 4.73 0.35 2.82
N GLU A 141 4.82 -0.17 1.59
CA GLU A 141 5.79 -1.21 1.20
C GLU A 141 7.25 -0.76 1.46
N LYS A 142 7.56 0.51 1.17
CA LYS A 142 8.87 1.12 1.46
C LYS A 142 9.17 1.26 2.96
N THR A 143 8.13 1.30 3.79
CA THR A 143 8.23 1.42 5.25
C THR A 143 8.25 0.06 5.93
N TYR A 144 7.45 -0.89 5.44
CA TYR A 144 7.35 -2.26 5.91
C TYR A 144 6.99 -3.20 4.75
N PRO A 145 7.67 -4.34 4.58
CA PRO A 145 8.73 -4.91 5.44
C PRO A 145 10.14 -4.41 5.08
N THR A 146 10.25 -3.38 4.24
CA THR A 146 11.55 -2.87 3.77
C THR A 146 12.13 -1.79 4.70
N TYR A 147 12.83 -0.80 4.17
CA TYR A 147 13.53 0.21 4.96
C TYR A 147 13.76 1.50 4.16
N TRP A 148 14.05 2.56 4.91
CA TRP A 148 14.51 3.83 4.37
C TRP A 148 15.98 4.07 4.70
N ASP A 149 16.70 4.66 3.76
CA ASP A 149 18.05 5.15 4.02
C ASP A 149 17.98 6.32 5.01
N LYS A 150 18.86 6.29 6.00
CA LYS A 150 18.96 7.31 7.03
C LYS A 150 19.27 8.67 6.39
N GLY A 151 18.52 9.70 6.78
CA GLY A 151 18.58 11.05 6.22
C GLY A 151 17.67 11.27 5.00
N PHE A 152 17.24 10.21 4.30
CA PHE A 152 16.41 10.36 3.10
C PHE A 152 15.08 11.05 3.43
N LEU A 153 14.34 10.56 4.42
CA LEU A 153 13.05 11.12 4.78
C LEU A 153 13.17 12.56 5.28
N ASN A 154 14.27 12.87 5.98
CA ASN A 154 14.51 14.24 6.43
C ASN A 154 14.71 15.20 5.25
N ASN A 155 15.53 14.80 4.28
CA ASN A 155 15.98 15.66 3.18
C ASN A 155 14.95 15.75 2.05
N GLU A 156 14.29 14.63 1.76
CA GLU A 156 13.50 14.45 0.55
C GLU A 156 11.99 14.59 0.78
N PHE A 157 11.48 14.42 2.00
CA PHE A 157 10.04 14.61 2.26
C PHE A 157 9.70 16.11 2.42
N PRO A 158 8.68 16.66 1.75
CA PRO A 158 7.75 16.03 0.79
C PRO A 158 8.10 16.27 -0.70
N LYS A 159 9.34 16.63 -1.00
CA LYS A 159 9.78 17.12 -2.32
C LYS A 159 10.01 16.01 -3.36
N ALA A 160 10.47 14.84 -2.94
CA ALA A 160 10.73 13.74 -3.87
C ALA A 160 9.44 13.26 -4.52
N GLU A 161 9.55 12.83 -5.79
CA GLU A 161 8.42 12.46 -6.64
C GLU A 161 7.52 11.39 -6.02
N ILE A 162 8.11 10.45 -5.26
CA ILE A 162 7.39 9.38 -4.57
C ILE A 162 6.37 9.91 -3.55
N PHE A 163 6.53 11.14 -3.07
CA PHE A 163 5.62 11.78 -2.11
C PHE A 163 4.58 12.68 -2.78
N ASN A 164 4.55 12.77 -4.11
CA ASN A 164 3.58 13.61 -4.83
C ASN A 164 2.14 13.17 -4.56
N GLY A 165 1.37 14.02 -3.88
CA GLY A 165 -0.01 13.75 -3.48
C GLY A 165 -0.15 12.97 -2.17
N ILE A 166 0.94 12.71 -1.46
CA ILE A 166 0.91 12.25 -0.07
C ILE A 166 0.69 13.47 0.83
N ASN A 167 -0.43 13.47 1.55
CA ASN A 167 -0.79 14.57 2.43
C ASN A 167 -0.60 14.17 3.90
N ILE A 168 0.55 14.53 4.48
CA ILE A 168 0.81 14.39 5.92
C ILE A 168 0.99 15.78 6.51
N LYS A 169 0.25 16.04 7.58
CA LYS A 169 0.40 17.27 8.36
C LYS A 169 1.58 17.12 9.31
N LEU A 170 2.68 17.81 9.01
CA LEU A 170 3.82 17.85 9.92
C LEU A 170 3.47 18.66 11.18
N PRO A 171 3.91 18.21 12.37
CA PRO A 171 3.67 18.94 13.60
C PRO A 171 4.56 20.19 13.69
N GLY A 172 4.13 21.19 14.47
CA GLY A 172 4.93 22.39 14.72
C GLY A 172 6.23 22.12 15.49
N SER A 173 6.27 21.01 16.23
CA SER A 173 7.45 20.44 16.85
C SER A 173 7.35 18.92 16.85
N TYR A 174 8.45 18.22 16.58
CA TYR A 174 8.47 16.76 16.60
C TYR A 174 8.52 16.21 18.03
N PRO A 175 7.99 14.99 18.27
CA PRO A 175 8.22 14.27 19.51
C PRO A 175 9.72 14.08 19.80
N ILE A 176 10.07 13.94 21.07
CA ILE A 176 11.44 13.68 21.50
C ILE A 176 11.68 12.17 21.48
N TYR A 177 12.46 11.72 20.51
CA TYR A 177 12.86 10.31 20.39
C TYR A 177 14.19 10.05 21.10
N ARG A 178 14.30 8.86 21.70
CA ARG A 178 15.52 8.38 22.36
C ARG A 178 15.72 6.91 22.03
N LEU A 179 16.96 6.49 21.83
CA LEU A 179 17.28 5.08 21.68
C LEU A 179 17.15 4.36 23.03
N ASP A 180 16.48 3.21 23.01
CA ASP A 180 16.46 2.30 24.15
C ASP A 180 17.49 1.18 23.93
N PRO A 181 18.67 1.24 24.58
CA PRO A 181 19.73 0.26 24.38
C PRO A 181 19.36 -1.15 24.87
N ARG A 182 18.21 -1.31 25.55
CA ARG A 182 17.73 -2.61 26.02
C ARG A 182 16.91 -3.36 24.97
N ASN A 183 16.42 -2.66 23.93
CA ASN A 183 15.65 -3.25 22.84
C ASN A 183 16.56 -3.43 21.62
N ILE A 184 17.33 -4.51 21.63
CA ILE A 184 18.18 -4.94 20.53
C ILE A 184 17.59 -6.23 19.98
N VAL A 185 17.51 -6.34 18.66
CA VAL A 185 16.99 -7.51 17.97
C VAL A 185 17.99 -7.97 16.92
N ARG A 186 18.21 -9.28 16.84
CA ARG A 186 19.06 -9.90 15.81
C ARG A 186 18.23 -10.29 14.59
N SER A 187 18.88 -10.42 13.44
CA SER A 187 18.22 -10.97 12.24
C SER A 187 17.53 -12.29 12.54
N LYS A 188 16.33 -12.48 11.99
CA LYS A 188 15.45 -13.65 12.21
C LYS A 188 14.96 -13.84 13.65
N GLU A 189 15.23 -12.92 14.56
CA GLU A 189 14.65 -12.96 15.91
C GLU A 189 13.21 -12.43 15.89
N LYS A 190 12.38 -12.98 16.79
CA LYS A 190 11.00 -12.52 16.97
C LYS A 190 10.99 -11.10 17.52
N ILE A 191 10.20 -10.22 16.90
CA ILE A 191 10.02 -8.85 17.37
C ILE A 191 9.08 -8.87 18.58
N ASN A 192 9.59 -8.44 19.73
CA ASN A 192 8.79 -8.34 20.97
C ASN A 192 8.08 -6.99 21.12
N LYS A 193 8.53 -5.97 20.40
CA LYS A 193 7.99 -4.61 20.48
C LYS A 193 7.95 -3.95 19.10
N THR A 194 6.76 -3.61 18.63
CA THR A 194 6.59 -2.78 17.42
C THR A 194 7.24 -1.41 17.61
N GLY A 195 7.93 -0.92 16.58
CA GLY A 195 8.50 0.44 16.57
C GLY A 195 9.58 0.64 15.51
N VAL A 196 10.25 1.79 15.59
CA VAL A 196 11.37 2.13 14.71
C VAL A 196 12.70 1.68 15.32
N TYR A 197 13.47 0.93 14.55
CA TYR A 197 14.77 0.38 14.91
C TYR A 197 15.87 0.99 14.05
N VAL A 198 17.06 1.10 14.64
CA VAL A 198 18.28 1.54 13.95
C VAL A 198 19.17 0.32 13.73
N CYS A 199 19.59 0.08 12.49
CA CYS A 199 20.51 -1.01 12.18
C CYS A 199 21.96 -0.63 12.50
N ASN A 200 22.61 -1.37 13.39
CA ASN A 200 23.99 -1.11 13.83
C ASN A 200 25.07 -1.65 12.84
N GLU A 201 24.79 -2.72 12.10
CA GLU A 201 25.79 -3.35 11.22
C GLU A 201 25.94 -2.65 9.86
N HIS A 202 24.97 -1.81 9.51
CA HIS A 202 24.94 -1.10 8.22
C HIS A 202 24.83 0.43 8.34
N ASP A 203 24.87 0.97 9.58
CA ASP A 203 24.91 2.40 10.00
C ASP A 203 23.94 3.41 9.33
N ASN A 204 23.16 3.00 8.33
CA ASN A 204 22.49 3.89 7.40
C ASN A 204 21.02 3.51 7.16
N LYS A 205 20.41 2.65 7.98
CA LYS A 205 19.01 2.24 7.79
C LYS A 205 18.16 2.51 9.02
N LEU A 206 17.00 3.11 8.78
CA LEU A 206 15.89 3.20 9.73
C LEU A 206 14.80 2.23 9.27
N ILE A 207 14.36 1.37 10.18
CA ILE A 207 13.48 0.25 9.87
C ILE A 207 12.30 0.28 10.82
N PHE A 208 11.08 0.22 10.30
CA PHE A 208 9.91 -0.07 11.12
C PHE A 208 9.77 -1.59 11.25
N LEU A 209 9.76 -2.10 12.48
CA LEU A 209 9.56 -3.52 12.76
C LEU A 209 8.28 -3.70 13.57
N ALA A 210 7.50 -4.72 13.24
CA ALA A 210 6.24 -5.03 13.88
C ALA A 210 6.32 -6.37 14.64
N SER A 211 5.84 -6.37 15.88
CA SER A 211 5.60 -7.59 16.65
C SER A 211 4.23 -8.18 16.32
N SER A 212 4.13 -9.50 16.28
CA SER A 212 2.87 -10.23 16.19
C SER A 212 2.80 -11.31 17.27
N LYS A 213 1.56 -11.62 17.70
CA LYS A 213 1.27 -12.76 18.57
C LYS A 213 1.18 -14.08 17.81
N GLU A 214 1.08 -14.03 16.48
CA GLU A 214 1.05 -15.22 15.63
C GLU A 214 2.46 -15.77 15.53
N ASP A 215 2.65 -17.08 15.70
CA ASP A 215 3.98 -17.70 15.80
C ASP A 215 4.85 -17.48 14.56
N ASP A 216 4.23 -17.45 13.38
CA ASP A 216 4.92 -17.36 12.08
C ASP A 216 5.15 -15.92 11.56
N ASN A 217 4.72 -14.89 12.31
CA ASN A 217 4.81 -13.47 11.87
C ASN A 217 5.70 -12.61 12.77
N GLY A 218 6.13 -11.42 12.30
CA GLY A 218 6.83 -10.45 13.14
C GLY A 218 8.25 -10.88 13.51
N PHE A 219 9.06 -11.22 12.51
CA PHE A 219 10.48 -11.52 12.65
C PHE A 219 11.33 -10.39 12.05
N ALA A 220 12.50 -10.15 12.62
CA ALA A 220 13.47 -9.25 12.04
C ALA A 220 13.95 -9.78 10.67
N PRO A 221 14.19 -8.90 9.68
CA PRO A 221 14.67 -9.29 8.37
C PRO A 221 16.01 -10.04 8.44
N ARG A 222 16.34 -10.77 7.36
CA ARG A 222 17.59 -11.53 7.27
C ARG A 222 18.80 -10.61 7.14
#